data_AF-A0A811QH35-F1
#
_entry.id   AF-A0A811QH35-F1
#
_cell.length_a   1.000
_cell.length_b   1.000
_cell.length_c   1.000
_cell.angle_alpha   90.00
_cell.angle_beta   90.00
_cell.angle_gamma   90.00
#
_symmetry.space_group_name_H-M   'P 1'
#
loop_
_entity.id
_entity.type
_entity.pdbx_description
1 polymer ?
#
loop_
_entity_poly.entity_id
_entity_poly.type
_entity_poly.pdbx_seq_one_letter_code
_entity_poly.pdbx_strand_id
1 'polypeptide(L)'
;MKEGTATCVWILDMKPMVFKALLHFVYNDVLPEIDEGETMVMAQHLLVAADRYCLERMKLICEEKLCSYIDTSSVRTMLAFADQHGCHGLQKACLNFLMSGGNLMAAIVTGGLENVMNSCPSVKELAVKSCS
;
A
#
# COMPACT_ATOMS: atom_id res chain seq x y z
N MET A 1 -17.79 -5.18 23.89
CA MET A 1 -17.35 -3.92 23.26
C MET A 1 -18.16 -2.78 23.88
N LYS A 2 -17.50 -1.75 24.43
CA LYS A 2 -18.15 -0.65 25.19
C LYS A 2 -18.53 0.56 24.31
N GLU A 3 -18.52 0.40 22.99
CA GLU A 3 -18.78 1.51 22.06
C GLU A 3 -20.27 1.74 21.77
N GLY A 4 -21.15 0.78 22.05
CA GLY A 4 -22.58 0.86 21.68
C GLY A 4 -23.42 1.93 22.38
N THR A 5 -22.86 2.71 23.30
CA THR A 5 -23.57 3.75 24.07
C THR A 5 -22.79 5.06 24.24
N ALA A 6 -21.59 5.16 23.66
CA ALA A 6 -20.77 6.36 23.80
C ALA A 6 -21.20 7.43 22.80
N THR A 7 -21.42 8.66 23.27
CA THR A 7 -21.73 9.83 22.42
C THR A 7 -20.50 10.42 21.73
N CYS A 8 -19.30 9.95 22.08
CA CYS A 8 -18.03 10.40 21.54
C CYS A 8 -17.08 9.22 21.37
N VAL A 9 -16.36 9.18 20.24
CA VAL A 9 -15.36 8.17 19.92
C VAL A 9 -14.03 8.86 19.70
N TRP A 10 -12.98 8.36 20.36
CA TRP A 10 -11.62 8.88 20.25
C TRP A 10 -10.84 8.16 19.15
N ILE A 11 -10.18 8.91 18.29
CA ILE A 11 -9.30 8.40 17.24
C ILE A 11 -7.90 8.92 17.50
N LEU A 12 -6.98 8.03 17.90
CA LEU A 12 -5.66 8.42 18.42
C LEU A 12 -4.51 8.27 17.40
N ASP A 13 -4.64 7.36 16.42
CA ASP A 13 -3.55 7.04 15.47
C ASP A 13 -3.85 7.50 14.04
N MET A 14 -4.50 8.66 13.91
CA MET A 14 -4.83 9.19 12.59
C MET A 14 -4.66 10.71 12.57
N LYS A 15 -3.89 11.20 11.59
CA LYS A 15 -3.77 12.63 11.35
C LYS A 15 -5.15 13.21 11.01
N PRO A 16 -5.51 14.40 11.52
CA PRO A 16 -6.83 15.01 11.25
C PRO A 16 -7.17 15.13 9.76
N MET A 17 -6.18 15.43 8.91
CA MET A 17 -6.37 15.52 7.46
C MET A 17 -6.71 14.18 6.80
N VAL A 18 -6.10 13.09 7.26
CA VAL A 18 -6.37 11.72 6.78
C VAL A 18 -7.79 11.33 7.18
N PHE A 19 -8.17 11.62 8.42
CA PHE A 19 -9.53 11.35 8.90
C PHE A 19 -10.59 12.16 8.15
N LYS A 20 -10.31 13.44 7.86
CA LYS A 20 -11.18 14.28 7.03
C LYS A 20 -11.39 13.69 5.63
N ALA A 21 -10.32 13.21 5.00
CA ALA A 21 -10.41 12.56 3.69
C ALA A 21 -11.14 11.21 3.73
N LEU A 22 -10.94 10.41 4.79
CA LEU A 22 -11.69 9.19 5.02
C LEU A 22 -13.19 9.47 5.18
N LEU A 23 -13.57 10.45 6.00
CA LEU A 23 -14.97 10.85 6.15
C LEU A 23 -15.56 11.35 4.84
N HIS A 24 -14.82 12.15 4.08
CA HIS A 24 -15.25 12.58 2.76
C HIS A 24 -15.58 11.38 1.86
N PHE A 25 -14.70 10.37 1.83
CA PHE A 25 -14.95 9.15 1.07
C PHE A 25 -16.18 8.39 1.57
N VAL A 26 -16.33 8.20 2.89
CA VAL A 26 -17.48 7.48 3.47
C VAL A 26 -18.82 8.12 3.08
N TYR A 27 -18.88 9.45 3.02
CA TYR A 27 -20.14 10.15 2.72
C TYR A 27 -20.38 10.39 1.22
N ASN A 28 -19.34 10.39 0.38
CA ASN A 28 -19.45 10.79 -1.03
C ASN A 28 -18.97 9.72 -2.02
N ASP A 29 -18.39 8.63 -1.53
CA ASP A 29 -17.78 7.54 -2.33
C ASP A 29 -16.67 8.00 -3.29
N VAL A 30 -16.05 9.15 -2.99
CA VAL A 30 -15.01 9.81 -3.79
C VAL A 30 -13.87 10.31 -2.89
N LEU A 31 -12.63 10.05 -3.28
CA LEU A 31 -11.47 10.61 -2.60
C LEU A 31 -11.36 12.12 -2.92
N PRO A 32 -11.09 12.97 -1.92
CA PRO A 32 -10.85 14.38 -2.18
C PRO A 32 -9.61 14.57 -3.05
N GLU A 33 -9.52 15.72 -3.73
CA GLU A 33 -8.26 16.16 -4.33
C GLU A 33 -7.19 16.30 -3.24
N ILE A 34 -6.03 15.72 -3.48
CA ILE A 34 -4.88 15.78 -2.60
C ILE A 34 -3.80 16.51 -3.38
N ASP A 35 -3.11 17.45 -2.75
CA ASP A 35 -2.01 18.18 -3.36
C ASP A 35 -0.95 17.19 -3.90
N GLU A 36 -0.50 17.42 -5.13
CA GLU A 36 0.38 16.50 -5.86
C GLU A 36 1.66 16.16 -5.08
N GLY A 37 2.22 17.12 -4.34
CA GLY A 37 3.45 16.97 -3.56
C GLY A 37 3.34 16.04 -2.35
N GLU A 38 2.13 15.83 -1.81
CA GLU A 38 1.89 14.95 -0.65
C GLU A 38 1.01 13.73 -0.98
N THR A 39 0.65 13.56 -2.25
CA THR A 39 -0.35 12.57 -2.68
C THR A 39 0.07 11.13 -2.32
N MET A 40 1.35 10.78 -2.47
CA MET A 40 1.85 9.44 -2.12
C MET A 40 1.72 9.16 -0.62
N VAL A 41 2.14 10.10 0.24
CA VAL A 41 2.10 9.94 1.70
C VAL A 41 0.66 9.91 2.21
N MET A 42 -0.21 10.74 1.64
CA MET A 42 -1.63 10.71 1.94
C MET A 42 -2.26 9.37 1.52
N ALA A 43 -1.94 8.86 0.33
CA ALA A 43 -2.45 7.57 -0.14
C ALA A 43 -2.01 6.40 0.77
N GLN A 44 -0.76 6.40 1.26
CA GLN A 44 -0.31 5.42 2.25
C GLN A 44 -1.13 5.50 3.54
N HIS A 45 -1.28 6.69 4.11
CA HIS A 45 -2.06 6.86 5.35
C HIS A 45 -3.54 6.49 5.17
N LEU A 46 -4.13 6.86 4.03
CA LEU A 46 -5.51 6.51 3.72
C LEU A 46 -5.70 5.01 3.49
N LEU A 47 -4.70 4.33 2.90
CA LEU A 47 -4.74 2.87 2.76
C LEU A 47 -4.76 2.19 4.13
N VAL A 48 -3.87 2.60 5.04
CA VAL A 48 -3.85 2.06 6.42
C VAL A 48 -5.16 2.35 7.15
N ALA A 49 -5.73 3.53 6.94
CA ALA A 49 -7.03 3.88 7.49
C ALA A 49 -8.17 3.02 6.90
N ALA A 50 -8.17 2.83 5.58
CA ALA A 50 -9.17 2.03 4.89
C ALA A 50 -9.13 0.57 5.35
N ASP A 51 -7.94 0.01 5.53
CA ASP A 51 -7.73 -1.33 6.08
C ASP A 51 -8.28 -1.45 7.51
N ARG A 52 -7.96 -0.48 8.38
CA ARG A 52 -8.44 -0.45 9.78
C ARG A 52 -9.97 -0.38 9.90
N TYR A 53 -10.64 0.30 8.97
CA TYR A 53 -12.09 0.51 9.00
C TYR A 53 -12.84 -0.35 7.96
N CYS A 54 -12.18 -1.34 7.36
CA CYS A 54 -12.75 -2.27 6.36
C CYS A 54 -13.40 -1.56 5.15
N LEU A 55 -12.81 -0.46 4.68
CA LEU A 55 -13.26 0.30 3.52
C LEU A 55 -12.60 -0.22 2.23
N GLU A 56 -12.96 -1.42 1.80
CA GLU A 56 -12.26 -2.14 0.72
C GLU A 56 -12.14 -1.36 -0.60
N ARG A 57 -13.22 -0.66 -1.02
CA ARG A 57 -13.18 0.15 -2.23
C ARG A 57 -12.17 1.30 -2.12
N MET A 58 -12.09 1.94 -0.96
CA MET A 58 -11.10 3.00 -0.70
C MET A 58 -9.68 2.45 -0.70
N LYS A 59 -9.48 1.26 -0.10
CA LYS A 59 -8.20 0.55 -0.06
C LYS A 59 -7.68 0.31 -1.48
N LEU A 60 -8.53 -0.21 -2.38
CA LEU A 60 -8.18 -0.44 -3.79
C LEU A 60 -7.80 0.85 -4.54
N ILE A 61 -8.54 1.94 -4.34
CA ILE A 61 -8.23 3.22 -4.99
C ILE A 61 -6.88 3.77 -4.50
N CYS A 62 -6.60 3.68 -3.19
CA CYS A 62 -5.32 4.10 -2.65
C CYS A 62 -4.17 3.23 -3.18
N GLU A 63 -4.41 1.92 -3.32
CA GLU A 63 -3.46 0.97 -3.88
C GLU A 63 -3.12 1.29 -5.35
N GLU A 64 -4.12 1.59 -6.17
CA GLU A 64 -3.94 2.00 -7.56
C GLU A 64 -3.14 3.30 -7.66
N LYS A 65 -3.45 4.30 -6.80
CA LYS A 65 -2.65 5.52 -6.73
C LYS A 65 -1.19 5.24 -6.35
N LEU A 66 -0.94 4.36 -5.39
CA LEU A 66 0.44 4.03 -5.00
C LEU A 66 1.21 3.35 -6.13
N CYS A 67 0.53 2.53 -6.95
CA CYS A 67 1.16 1.93 -8.13
C CYS A 67 1.72 2.97 -9.11
N SER A 68 1.09 4.13 -9.26
CA SER A 68 1.57 5.18 -10.18
C SER A 68 2.83 5.90 -9.71
N TYR A 69 3.21 5.74 -8.43
CA TYR A 69 4.41 6.36 -7.84
C TYR A 69 5.60 5.40 -7.73
N ILE A 70 5.50 4.18 -8.28
CA ILE A 70 6.60 3.22 -8.27
C ILE A 70 7.73 3.71 -9.18
N ASP A 71 8.90 3.94 -8.59
CA ASP A 71 10.14 4.25 -9.27
C ASP A 71 11.33 3.57 -8.58
N THR A 72 12.54 3.78 -9.07
CA THR A 72 13.76 3.17 -8.51
C THR A 72 14.05 3.57 -7.07
N SER A 73 13.57 4.74 -6.63
CA SER A 73 13.74 5.26 -5.27
C SER A 73 12.65 4.76 -4.30
N SER A 74 11.44 4.50 -4.81
CA SER A 74 10.26 4.16 -4.02
C SER A 74 9.90 2.66 -4.01
N VAL A 75 10.30 1.88 -5.02
CA VAL A 75 9.85 0.49 -5.21
C VAL A 75 10.13 -0.42 -4.00
N ARG A 76 11.27 -0.21 -3.31
CA ARG A 76 11.61 -1.01 -2.13
C ARG A 76 10.70 -0.71 -0.95
N THR A 77 10.43 0.58 -0.69
CA THR A 77 9.57 0.98 0.42
C THR A 77 8.10 0.64 0.14
N MET A 78 7.66 0.76 -1.12
CA MET A 78 6.31 0.35 -1.53
C MET A 78 6.11 -1.17 -1.46
N LEU A 79 7.10 -1.97 -1.83
CA LEU A 79 7.00 -3.42 -1.73
C LEU A 79 6.88 -3.88 -0.27
N ALA A 80 7.68 -3.32 0.63
CA ALA A 80 7.59 -3.60 2.07
C ALA A 80 6.23 -3.15 2.65
N PHE A 81 5.76 -1.96 2.23
CA PHE A 81 4.44 -1.46 2.61
C PHE A 81 3.31 -2.37 2.13
N ALA A 82 3.39 -2.87 0.89
CA ALA A 82 2.40 -3.76 0.32
C ALA A 82 2.33 -5.12 1.06
N ASP A 83 3.49 -5.67 1.43
CA ASP A 83 3.59 -6.90 2.22
C ASP A 83 2.96 -6.71 3.62
N GLN A 84 3.30 -5.59 4.28
CA GLN A 84 2.78 -5.28 5.62
C GLN A 84 1.24 -5.13 5.66
N HIS A 85 0.63 -4.61 4.59
CA HIS A 85 -0.81 -4.29 4.54
C HIS A 85 -1.63 -5.23 3.63
N GLY A 86 -1.02 -6.30 3.11
CA GLY A 86 -1.69 -7.29 2.25
C GLY A 86 -2.19 -6.71 0.91
N CYS A 87 -1.48 -5.74 0.35
CA CYS A 87 -1.83 -5.07 -0.90
C CYS A 87 -1.27 -5.82 -2.11
N HIS A 88 -1.98 -6.85 -2.56
CA HIS A 88 -1.49 -7.75 -3.61
C HIS A 88 -1.28 -7.08 -4.97
N GLY A 89 -2.09 -6.08 -5.33
CA GLY A 89 -1.95 -5.32 -6.56
C GLY A 89 -0.68 -4.46 -6.57
N LEU A 90 -0.43 -3.72 -5.49
CA LEU A 90 0.78 -2.91 -5.30
C LEU A 90 2.02 -3.79 -5.23
N GLN A 91 1.94 -4.93 -4.53
CA GLN A 91 3.01 -5.91 -4.46
C GLN A 91 3.38 -6.41 -5.86
N LYS A 92 2.38 -6.81 -6.66
CA LYS A 92 2.58 -7.25 -8.04
C LYS A 92 3.18 -6.15 -8.92
N ALA A 93 2.72 -4.91 -8.78
CA ALA A 93 3.24 -3.77 -9.53
C ALA A 93 4.73 -3.51 -9.21
N CYS A 94 5.11 -3.56 -7.92
CA CYS A 94 6.50 -3.40 -7.50
C CYS A 94 7.40 -4.50 -8.07
N LEU A 95 6.94 -5.76 -8.04
CA LEU A 95 7.69 -6.89 -8.59
C LEU A 95 7.87 -6.78 -10.10
N ASN A 96 6.82 -6.40 -10.83
CA ASN A 96 6.89 -6.17 -12.27
C ASN A 96 7.89 -5.07 -12.63
N PHE A 97 7.94 -3.98 -11.84
CA PHE A 97 8.91 -2.91 -12.02
C PHE A 97 10.35 -3.38 -11.80
N LEU A 98 10.61 -4.19 -10.76
CA LEU A 98 11.94 -4.76 -10.51
C LEU A 98 12.38 -5.71 -11.62
N MET A 99 11.44 -6.46 -12.20
CA MET A 99 11.69 -7.38 -13.31
C MET A 99 12.02 -6.63 -14.60
N SER A 100 11.26 -5.59 -14.96
CA SER A 100 11.52 -4.81 -16.17
C SER A 100 12.85 -4.05 -16.11
N GLY A 101 13.28 -3.65 -14.91
CA GLY A 101 14.57 -2.99 -14.70
C GLY A 101 15.79 -3.90 -14.54
N GLY A 102 15.63 -5.23 -14.58
CA GLY A 102 16.73 -6.18 -14.33
C GLY A 102 17.29 -6.15 -12.90
N ASN A 103 16.63 -5.45 -11.98
CA ASN A 103 17.11 -5.17 -10.63
C ASN A 103 16.52 -6.12 -9.57
N LEU A 104 15.80 -7.17 -9.98
CA LEU A 104 15.16 -8.12 -9.07
C LEU A 104 16.17 -8.79 -8.14
N MET A 105 17.26 -9.33 -8.67
CA MET A 105 18.28 -10.02 -7.87
C MET A 105 19.02 -9.06 -6.94
N ALA A 106 19.30 -7.84 -7.40
CA ALA A 106 19.89 -6.80 -6.56
C ALA A 106 18.95 -6.42 -5.40
N ALA A 107 17.64 -6.30 -5.64
CA ALA A 107 16.66 -6.01 -4.60
C ALA A 107 16.50 -7.17 -3.60
N ILE A 108 16.59 -8.42 -4.04
CA ILE A 108 16.55 -9.60 -3.16
C ILE A 108 17.76 -9.62 -2.23
N VAL A 109 18.97 -9.44 -2.78
CA VAL A 109 20.23 -9.53 -2.03
C VAL A 109 20.43 -8.34 -1.08
N THR A 110 20.01 -7.14 -1.48
CA THR A 110 20.22 -5.91 -0.68
C THR A 110 19.08 -5.60 0.29
N GLY A 111 17.90 -6.18 0.09
CA GLY A 111 16.65 -5.71 0.71
C GLY A 111 15.96 -6.67 1.68
N GLY A 112 16.45 -7.90 1.88
CA GLY A 112 15.79 -8.85 2.78
C GLY A 112 14.42 -9.35 2.27
N LEU A 113 14.24 -9.40 0.94
CA LEU A 113 13.00 -9.90 0.30
C LEU A 113 12.85 -11.43 0.39
N GLU A 114 13.70 -12.09 1.16
CA GLU A 114 13.70 -13.54 1.41
C GLU A 114 12.35 -14.01 1.93
N ASN A 115 11.76 -13.25 2.86
CA ASN A 115 10.45 -13.52 3.43
C ASN A 115 9.33 -13.33 2.40
N VAL A 116 9.41 -12.30 1.55
CA VAL A 116 8.44 -12.03 0.48
C VAL A 116 8.48 -13.12 -0.58
N MET A 117 9.68 -13.58 -0.95
CA MET A 117 9.85 -14.72 -1.83
C MET A 117 9.32 -16.00 -1.20
N ASN A 118 9.46 -16.18 0.12
CA ASN A 118 8.95 -17.36 0.80
C ASN A 118 7.43 -17.40 0.95
N SER A 119 6.80 -16.24 1.19
CA SER A 119 5.36 -16.07 1.43
C SER A 119 4.53 -16.00 0.15
N CYS A 120 5.12 -15.66 -1.01
CA CYS A 120 4.38 -15.50 -2.26
C CYS A 120 4.84 -16.52 -3.34
N PRO A 121 4.00 -17.54 -3.67
CA PRO A 121 4.33 -18.54 -4.69
C PRO A 121 4.67 -17.94 -6.06
N SER A 122 3.99 -16.84 -6.43
CA SER A 122 4.22 -16.12 -7.67
C SER A 122 5.63 -15.53 -7.75
N VAL A 123 6.20 -15.09 -6.62
CA VAL A 123 7.57 -14.54 -6.57
C VAL A 123 8.60 -15.67 -6.75
N LYS A 124 8.37 -16.85 -6.15
CA LYS A 124 9.24 -18.03 -6.34
C LYS A 124 9.31 -18.47 -7.79
N GLU A 125 8.16 -18.60 -8.44
CA GLU A 125 8.10 -19.01 -9.85
C GLU A 125 8.78 -18.00 -10.77
N LEU A 126 8.68 -16.70 -10.44
CA LEU A 126 9.29 -15.61 -11.21
C LEU A 126 10.81 -15.49 -10.97
N ALA A 127 11.29 -15.72 -9.75
CA ALA A 127 12.73 -15.76 -9.45
C ALA A 127 13.44 -16.90 -10.20
N VAL A 128 12.81 -18.08 -10.27
CA VAL A 128 13.34 -19.24 -11.01
C VAL A 128 13.47 -18.95 -12.51
N LYS A 129 12.52 -18.22 -13.10
CA LYS A 129 12.57 -17.84 -14.53
C LYS A 129 13.64 -16.79 -14.85
N SER A 130 14.07 -15.98 -13.89
CA SER A 130 15.11 -14.96 -14.10
C SER A 130 16.56 -15.49 -14.03
N CYS A 131 16.75 -16.72 -13.53
CA CYS A 131 18.06 -17.39 -13.43
C CYS A 131 18.31 -18.41 -14.57
N SER A 132 17.37 -18.59 -15.49
CA SER A 132 17.48 -19.46 -16.68
C SER A 132 17.72 -18.63 -17.93
#